data_AF-G3JHY2-F1
#
_entry.id   AF-G3JHY2-F1
#
_cell.length_a   1.000
_cell.length_b   1.000
_cell.length_c   1.000
_cell.angle_alpha   90.00
_cell.angle_beta   90.00
_cell.angle_gamma   90.00
#
_symmetry.space_group_name_H-M   'P 1'
#
loop_
_entity.id
_entity.type
_entity.pdbx_description
1 polymer ?
#
loop_
_entity_poly.entity_id
_entity_poly.type
_entity_poly.pdbx_seq_one_letter_code
_entity_poly.pdbx_strand_id
1 'polypeptide(L)'
;MGTEATYPTLSIERLLPDSRWDTNPTRLAFRQKLAALTYWALYPDKATVPTLVVRDEYLGWVVEEPLCRIDYYGVTFDYLVPTEDTDPEVLQINILETENDGGEYANHWLDFEVNAVAYKNLSVLAVPRCCQKRKGTQDRHKVNEGVLERESALQVSNSR
;
A
#
# COMPACT_ATOMS: atom_id res chain seq x y z
N MET A 1 20.73 7.89 20.48
CA MET A 1 19.37 7.73 21.04
C MET A 1 18.45 7.53 19.87
N GLY A 2 17.96 6.31 19.69
CA GLY A 2 17.19 5.91 18.51
C GLY A 2 15.79 6.52 18.57
N THR A 3 15.43 7.24 17.52
CA THR A 3 14.03 7.52 17.20
C THR A 3 13.41 6.20 16.73
N GLU A 4 12.89 5.41 17.66
CA GLU A 4 11.93 4.36 17.32
C GLU A 4 10.72 5.06 16.70
N ALA A 5 10.55 4.89 15.39
CA ALA A 5 9.30 5.25 14.76
C ALA A 5 8.20 4.40 15.39
N THR A 6 7.12 5.04 15.82
CA THR A 6 5.96 4.37 16.38
C THR A 6 5.17 3.77 15.20
N TYR A 7 5.46 2.50 14.91
CA TYR A 7 4.92 1.80 13.74
C TYR A 7 3.53 1.20 14.02
N PRO A 8 2.56 1.34 13.10
CA PRO A 8 1.41 0.45 13.04
C PRO A 8 1.74 -0.72 12.11
N THR A 9 2.26 -1.81 12.68
CA THR A 9 2.44 -3.11 12.00
C THR A 9 1.61 -4.23 12.65
N LEU A 10 0.77 -3.89 13.64
CA LEU A 10 0.11 -4.85 14.51
C LEU A 10 -0.82 -5.80 13.75
N SER A 11 -1.66 -5.25 12.88
CA SER A 11 -2.62 -6.09 12.13
C SER A 11 -1.92 -6.85 11.01
N ILE A 12 -0.91 -6.25 10.37
CA ILE A 12 -0.19 -6.84 9.24
C ILE A 12 0.79 -7.94 9.68
N GLU A 13 1.51 -7.75 10.79
CA GLU A 13 2.34 -8.80 11.39
C GLU A 13 1.50 -10.00 11.80
N ARG A 14 0.27 -9.80 12.30
CA ARG A 14 -0.65 -10.90 12.61
C ARG A 14 -1.12 -11.63 11.35
N LEU A 15 -1.32 -10.94 10.23
CA LEU A 15 -1.72 -11.56 8.96
C LEU A 15 -0.59 -12.38 8.33
N LEU A 16 0.66 -11.98 8.55
CA LEU A 16 1.84 -12.62 8.00
C LEU A 16 2.92 -12.75 9.10
N PRO A 17 2.71 -13.64 10.08
CA PRO A 17 3.58 -13.75 11.25
C PRO A 17 4.99 -14.25 10.90
N ASP A 18 5.12 -14.95 9.77
CA ASP A 18 6.40 -15.48 9.28
C ASP A 18 7.14 -14.51 8.35
N SER A 19 6.55 -13.35 8.03
CA SER A 19 7.18 -12.33 7.19
C SER A 19 8.09 -11.44 8.01
N ARG A 20 9.28 -11.13 7.46
CA ARG A 20 10.16 -10.11 8.03
C ARG A 20 9.75 -8.75 7.51
N TRP A 21 9.30 -7.88 8.41
CA TRP A 21 8.95 -6.49 8.11
C TRP A 21 10.16 -5.59 8.38
N ASP A 22 10.81 -5.09 7.34
CA ASP A 22 11.80 -4.02 7.48
C ASP A 22 11.06 -2.70 7.38
N THR A 23 11.00 -1.91 8.44
CA THR A 23 10.34 -0.60 8.42
C THR A 23 11.36 0.52 8.28
N ASN A 24 12.56 0.21 7.79
CA ASN A 24 13.53 1.24 7.50
C ASN A 24 13.21 1.88 6.13
N PRO A 25 12.89 3.19 6.07
CA PRO A 25 12.59 3.88 4.81
C PRO A 25 13.76 3.85 3.83
N THR A 26 14.99 3.56 4.28
CA THR A 26 16.18 3.47 3.42
C THR A 26 16.47 2.05 2.91
N ARG A 27 15.72 1.03 3.32
CA ARG A 27 15.90 -0.37 2.88
C ARG A 27 14.70 -0.82 2.04
N LEU A 28 14.71 -0.41 0.78
CA LEU A 28 13.66 -0.60 -0.24
C LEU A 28 13.56 -2.04 -0.81
N ALA A 29 13.78 -3.08 -0.01
CA ALA A 29 13.66 -4.46 -0.49
C ALA A 29 12.31 -5.06 -0.05
N PHE A 30 11.21 -4.51 -0.58
CA PHE A 30 9.86 -5.02 -0.28
C PHE A 30 9.38 -5.93 -1.40
N ARG A 31 9.22 -7.21 -1.05
CA ARG A 31 8.39 -8.18 -1.78
C ARG A 31 7.62 -8.95 -0.73
N GLN A 32 6.58 -8.33 -0.19
CA GLN A 32 5.78 -8.95 0.85
C GLN A 32 4.70 -9.80 0.19
N LYS A 33 4.23 -10.86 0.85
CA LYS A 33 3.14 -11.70 0.33
C LYS A 33 1.78 -10.96 0.32
N LEU A 34 1.77 -9.65 0.60
CA LEU A 34 0.57 -8.81 0.69
C LEU A 34 -0.11 -8.67 -0.67
N ALA A 35 0.64 -8.53 -1.75
CA ALA A 35 0.03 -8.44 -3.07
C ALA A 35 -0.73 -9.72 -3.46
N ALA A 36 -0.20 -10.89 -3.09
CA ALA A 36 -0.94 -12.15 -3.24
C ALA A 36 -2.22 -12.14 -2.40
N LEU A 37 -2.14 -11.81 -1.11
CA LEU A 37 -3.32 -11.74 -0.23
C LEU A 37 -4.37 -10.74 -0.75
N THR A 38 -3.93 -9.60 -1.25
CA THR A 38 -4.79 -8.56 -1.82
C THR A 38 -5.50 -9.06 -3.07
N TYR A 39 -4.78 -9.74 -3.96
CA TYR A 39 -5.37 -10.38 -5.14
C TYR A 39 -6.43 -11.42 -4.74
N TRP A 40 -6.13 -12.28 -3.78
CA TRP A 40 -7.06 -13.30 -3.28
C TRP A 40 -8.30 -12.71 -2.62
N ALA A 41 -8.16 -11.61 -1.90
CA ALA A 41 -9.27 -10.94 -1.23
C ALA A 41 -10.22 -10.24 -2.21
N LEU A 42 -9.69 -9.68 -3.30
CA LEU A 42 -10.47 -8.88 -4.24
C LEU A 42 -11.09 -9.70 -5.38
N TYR A 43 -10.50 -10.86 -5.72
CA TYR A 43 -10.95 -11.68 -6.84
C TYR A 43 -11.18 -13.14 -6.40
N PRO A 44 -12.24 -13.40 -5.60
CA PRO A 44 -12.55 -14.75 -5.14
C PRO A 44 -12.91 -15.70 -6.31
N ASP A 45 -13.52 -15.16 -7.37
CA ASP A 45 -13.79 -15.89 -8.62
C ASP A 45 -12.70 -15.60 -9.67
N LYS A 46 -11.66 -16.43 -9.64
CA LYS A 46 -10.45 -16.36 -10.49
C LYS A 46 -10.69 -16.45 -12.00
N ALA A 47 -11.91 -16.76 -12.43
CA ALA A 47 -12.20 -17.14 -13.81
C ALA A 47 -12.40 -15.95 -14.76
N THR A 48 -12.67 -14.75 -14.23
CA THR A 48 -13.14 -13.60 -15.02
C THR A 48 -12.19 -12.42 -15.05
N VAL A 49 -11.14 -12.41 -14.24
CA VAL A 49 -10.16 -11.32 -14.19
C VAL A 49 -8.81 -11.85 -14.64
N PRO A 50 -8.13 -11.21 -15.61
CA PRO A 50 -6.79 -11.60 -16.00
C PRO A 50 -5.91 -11.66 -14.74
N THR A 51 -5.02 -12.65 -14.67
CA THR A 51 -4.10 -12.80 -13.54
C THR A 51 -3.38 -11.48 -13.32
N LEU A 52 -3.72 -10.77 -12.23
CA LEU A 52 -3.12 -9.48 -11.95
C LEU A 52 -1.66 -9.69 -11.58
N VAL A 53 -0.77 -9.15 -12.40
CA VAL A 53 0.66 -9.21 -12.15
C VAL A 53 1.01 -8.07 -11.21
N VAL A 54 1.61 -8.40 -10.07
CA VAL A 54 2.10 -7.40 -9.12
C VAL A 54 3.28 -6.70 -9.76
N ARG A 55 3.23 -5.37 -9.80
CA ARG A 55 4.28 -4.55 -10.39
C ARG A 55 5.23 -4.02 -9.32
N ASP A 56 4.68 -3.47 -8.24
CA ASP A 56 5.48 -2.89 -7.16
C ASP A 56 4.74 -2.94 -5.81
N GLU A 57 5.52 -3.02 -4.73
CA GLU A 57 5.05 -2.98 -3.34
C GLU A 57 5.91 -1.99 -2.55
N TYR A 58 5.27 -1.07 -1.83
CA TYR A 58 5.99 -0.02 -1.13
C TYR A 58 5.27 0.47 0.14
N LEU A 59 6.01 1.19 0.98
CA LEU A 59 5.47 1.85 2.18
C LEU A 59 5.19 3.33 1.88
N GLY A 60 3.95 3.75 2.14
CA GLY A 60 3.60 5.15 2.24
C GLY A 60 4.04 5.70 3.60
N TRP A 61 4.77 6.80 3.61
CA TRP A 61 5.31 7.42 4.81
C TRP A 61 4.73 8.81 5.02
N VAL A 62 4.37 9.13 6.27
CA VAL A 62 4.30 10.51 6.75
C VAL A 62 5.60 10.84 7.47
N VAL A 63 6.26 11.88 6.96
CA VAL A 63 7.45 12.48 7.54
C VAL A 63 7.01 13.82 8.15
N GLU A 64 6.72 13.80 9.45
CA GLU A 64 6.35 14.97 10.26
C GLU A 64 7.36 15.06 11.41
N GLU A 65 8.43 15.85 11.28
CA GLU A 65 9.43 15.93 12.36
C GLU A 65 8.79 16.22 13.73
N PRO A 66 9.09 15.44 14.78
CA PRO A 66 10.16 14.43 14.91
C PRO A 66 9.76 12.99 14.55
N LEU A 67 8.54 12.76 14.04
CA LEU A 67 7.94 11.46 13.78
C LEU A 67 8.03 11.06 12.30
N CYS A 68 8.47 9.84 12.05
CA CYS A 68 8.28 9.15 10.78
C CYS A 68 7.32 8.00 11.05
N ARG A 69 6.16 7.97 10.39
CA ARG A 69 5.18 6.89 10.54
C ARG A 69 4.79 6.32 9.18
N ILE A 70 4.49 5.03 9.17
CA ILE A 70 3.89 4.38 8.00
C ILE A 70 2.42 4.77 7.98
N ASP A 71 1.96 5.31 6.85
CA ASP A 71 0.56 5.64 6.62
C ASP A 71 -0.21 4.47 6.00
N TYR A 72 0.41 3.76 5.06
CA TYR A 72 -0.20 2.63 4.35
C TYR A 72 0.84 1.77 3.64
N TYR A 73 0.43 0.56 3.25
CA TYR A 73 1.19 -0.32 2.36
C TYR A 73 0.56 -0.26 0.98
N GLY A 74 1.31 0.19 -0.02
CA GLY A 74 0.85 0.30 -1.40
C GLY A 74 1.22 -0.93 -2.21
N VAL A 75 0.25 -1.45 -2.95
CA VAL A 75 0.46 -2.50 -3.97
C VAL A 75 -0.02 -1.95 -5.31
N THR A 76 0.83 -2.02 -6.33
CA THR A 76 0.47 -1.69 -7.70
C THR A 76 0.52 -2.93 -8.58
N PHE A 77 -0.36 -2.98 -9.58
CA PHE A 77 -0.49 -4.08 -10.52
C PHE A 77 -0.20 -3.61 -11.94
N ASP A 78 0.27 -4.50 -12.81
CA ASP A 78 0.41 -4.27 -14.24
C ASP A 78 -0.97 -4.36 -14.91
N TYR A 79 -1.84 -3.44 -14.50
CA TYR A 79 -3.23 -3.35 -14.94
C TYR A 79 -3.66 -1.89 -14.90
N LEU A 80 -4.33 -1.44 -15.96
CA LEU A 80 -4.75 -0.04 -16.15
C LEU A 80 -6.26 0.08 -15.95
N VAL A 81 -6.69 1.16 -15.29
CA VAL A 81 -8.10 1.39 -14.92
C VAL A 81 -8.49 2.84 -15.22
N PRO A 82 -9.53 3.08 -16.04
CA PRO A 82 -10.18 2.14 -16.98
C PRO A 82 -9.26 1.79 -18.16
N THR A 83 -9.37 0.59 -18.75
CA THR A 83 -8.54 0.17 -19.90
C THR A 83 -8.79 0.98 -21.17
N GLU A 84 -9.97 1.59 -21.28
CA GLU A 84 -10.41 2.37 -22.45
C GLU A 84 -10.16 3.87 -22.32
N ASP A 85 -9.54 4.31 -21.22
CA ASP A 85 -9.20 5.72 -21.04
C ASP A 85 -7.95 6.08 -21.84
N THR A 86 -7.91 7.30 -22.39
CA THR A 86 -6.73 7.85 -23.08
C THR A 86 -5.58 8.15 -22.12
N ASP A 87 -5.86 8.28 -20.83
CA ASP A 87 -4.89 8.57 -19.78
C ASP A 87 -5.17 7.72 -18.53
N PRO A 88 -5.06 6.38 -18.62
CA PRO A 88 -5.54 5.48 -17.59
C PRO A 88 -4.65 5.49 -16.35
N GLU A 89 -5.21 5.12 -15.20
CA GLU A 89 -4.46 4.98 -13.95
C GLU A 89 -3.95 3.56 -13.76
N VAL A 90 -2.81 3.40 -13.10
CA VAL A 90 -2.37 2.08 -12.63
C VAL A 90 -3.30 1.60 -11.53
N LEU A 91 -3.70 0.32 -11.59
CA LEU A 91 -4.44 -0.31 -10.50
C LEU A 91 -3.55 -0.35 -9.26
N GLN A 92 -3.94 0.44 -8.28
CA GLN A 92 -3.28 0.52 -6.97
C GLN A 92 -4.29 0.23 -5.87
N ILE A 93 -3.86 -0.59 -4.90
CA ILE A 93 -4.58 -0.86 -3.67
C ILE A 93 -3.68 -0.49 -2.50
N ASN A 94 -4.21 0.30 -1.58
CA ASN A 94 -3.55 0.69 -0.35
C ASN A 94 -4.14 -0.11 0.82
N ILE A 95 -3.26 -0.73 1.60
CA ILE A 95 -3.61 -1.51 2.76
C ILE A 95 -3.40 -0.64 4.00
N LEU A 96 -4.48 -0.41 4.73
CA LEU A 96 -4.55 0.49 5.88
C LEU A 96 -4.79 -0.31 7.16
N GLU A 97 -4.04 0.01 8.20
CA GLU A 97 -4.34 -0.41 9.57
C GLU A 97 -5.22 0.64 10.26
N THR A 98 -6.19 0.18 11.03
CA THR A 98 -7.13 1.05 11.78
C THR A 98 -7.00 0.87 13.31
N GLU A 99 -6.28 -0.16 13.75
CA GLU A 99 -6.21 -0.53 15.16
C GLU A 99 -5.40 0.48 15.98
N ASN A 100 -4.34 1.05 15.39
CA ASN A 100 -3.40 1.92 16.10
C ASN A 100 -3.98 3.31 16.41
N ASP A 101 -4.76 3.88 15.51
CA ASP A 101 -5.32 5.23 15.61
C ASP A 101 -6.85 5.25 15.77
N GLY A 102 -7.47 4.08 15.95
CA GLY A 102 -8.92 3.94 16.01
C GLY A 102 -9.62 4.33 14.70
N GLY A 103 -8.92 4.28 13.57
CA GLY A 103 -9.45 4.62 12.24
C GLY A 103 -9.49 6.11 11.95
N GLU A 104 -8.79 6.95 12.72
CA GLU A 104 -8.71 8.39 12.49
C GLU A 104 -8.21 8.70 11.07
N TYR A 105 -7.09 8.11 10.66
CA TYR A 105 -6.52 8.28 9.32
C TYR A 105 -7.50 7.80 8.24
N ALA A 106 -8.08 6.61 8.42
CA ALA A 106 -9.02 6.05 7.47
C ALA A 106 -10.24 6.97 7.28
N ASN A 107 -10.89 7.41 8.35
CA ASN A 107 -12.04 8.31 8.25
C ASN A 107 -11.67 9.70 7.70
N HIS A 108 -10.43 10.15 7.90
CA HIS A 108 -9.97 11.41 7.33
C HIS A 108 -9.74 11.31 5.81
N TRP A 109 -9.11 10.24 5.33
CA TRP A 109 -8.62 10.13 3.95
C TRP A 109 -9.47 9.27 3.02
N LEU A 110 -10.43 8.50 3.53
CA LEU A 110 -11.34 7.70 2.72
C LEU A 110 -12.62 8.47 2.38
N ASP A 111 -13.22 8.12 1.25
CA ASP A 111 -14.51 8.65 0.81
C ASP A 111 -15.71 7.93 1.44
N PHE A 112 -15.44 7.01 2.37
CA PHE A 112 -16.44 6.25 3.11
C PHE A 112 -16.05 6.12 4.59
N GLU A 113 -17.05 5.97 5.44
CA GLU A 113 -16.86 5.81 6.88
C GLU A 113 -16.31 4.43 7.23
N VAL A 114 -15.34 4.41 8.16
CA VAL A 114 -14.69 3.20 8.66
C VAL A 114 -14.95 3.05 10.15
N ASN A 115 -15.61 1.95 10.52
CA ASN A 115 -15.73 1.53 11.91
C ASN A 115 -14.52 0.70 12.34
N ALA A 116 -13.47 1.34 12.87
CA ALA A 116 -12.24 0.64 13.29
C ALA A 116 -12.47 -0.48 14.31
N VAL A 117 -13.49 -0.37 15.17
CA VAL A 117 -13.84 -1.41 16.15
C VAL A 117 -14.21 -2.72 15.47
N ALA A 118 -14.84 -2.65 14.29
CA ALA A 118 -15.20 -3.83 13.51
C ALA A 118 -13.98 -4.56 12.90
N TYR A 119 -12.83 -3.88 12.78
CA TYR A 119 -11.61 -4.42 12.17
C TYR A 119 -10.55 -4.81 13.21
N LYS A 120 -10.67 -4.30 14.44
CA LYS A 120 -9.73 -4.56 15.53
C LYS A 120 -9.50 -6.05 15.77
N ASN A 121 -8.24 -6.47 15.77
CA ASN A 121 -7.81 -7.88 15.89
C ASN A 121 -8.36 -8.84 14.81
N LEU A 122 -9.01 -8.35 13.76
CA LEU A 122 -9.70 -9.19 12.77
C LEU A 122 -9.08 -9.06 11.38
N SER A 123 -8.87 -7.83 10.90
CA SER A 123 -8.48 -7.61 9.51
C SER A 123 -7.88 -6.23 9.27
N VAL A 124 -7.30 -6.07 8.08
CA VAL A 124 -6.85 -4.78 7.52
C VAL A 124 -7.81 -4.32 6.44
N LEU A 125 -7.76 -3.04 6.09
CA LEU A 125 -8.53 -2.50 4.97
C LEU A 125 -7.71 -2.50 3.70
N ALA A 126 -8.11 -3.27 2.70
CA ALA A 126 -7.58 -3.14 1.33
C ALA A 126 -8.46 -2.16 0.56
N VAL A 127 -7.93 -0.99 0.23
CA VAL A 127 -8.69 0.11 -0.36
C VAL A 127 -8.16 0.45 -1.75
N PRO A 128 -8.98 0.32 -2.81
CA PRO A 128 -8.62 0.81 -4.13
C PRO A 128 -8.35 2.31 -4.10
N ARG A 129 -7.37 2.77 -4.89
CA ARG A 129 -6.97 4.19 -4.92
C ARG A 129 -8.13 5.15 -5.21
N CYS A 130 -9.15 4.72 -5.95
CA CYS A 130 -10.32 5.54 -6.29
C CYS A 130 -11.23 5.87 -5.10
N CYS A 131 -11.11 5.15 -3.98
CA CYS A 131 -11.91 5.38 -2.76
C CYS A 131 -11.18 6.25 -1.72
N GLN A 132 -10.03 6.82 -2.09
CA GLN A 132 -9.22 7.68 -1.25
C GLN A 132 -9.22 9.10 -1.80
N LYS A 133 -9.39 10.08 -0.91
CA LYS A 133 -9.28 11.51 -1.22
C LYS A 133 -7.93 11.77 -1.88
N ARG A 134 -7.96 12.43 -3.05
CA ARG A 134 -6.74 12.73 -3.83
C ARG A 134 -6.01 13.93 -3.25
N LYS A 135 -4.70 13.82 -2.97
CA LYS A 135 -3.82 15.00 -2.81
C LYS A 135 -3.33 15.46 -4.18
N GLY A 136 -4.25 16.06 -4.97
CA GLY A 136 -3.91 16.75 -6.23
C GLY A 136 -3.21 15.89 -7.30
N THR A 137 -2.57 16.56 -8.27
CA THR A 137 -1.90 15.94 -9.44
C THR A 137 -0.55 15.31 -9.12
N GLN A 138 0.10 15.70 -8.01
CA GLN A 138 1.39 15.15 -7.57
C GLN A 138 1.29 13.68 -7.14
N ASP A 139 0.14 13.26 -6.59
CA ASP A 139 -0.09 11.86 -6.22
C ASP A 139 -0.10 10.94 -7.46
N ARG A 140 -0.71 11.40 -8.57
CA ARG A 140 -0.83 10.63 -9.80
C ARG A 140 0.53 10.32 -10.41
N HIS A 141 1.37 11.35 -10.54
CA HIS A 141 2.73 11.21 -11.06
C HIS A 141 3.58 10.28 -10.17
N LYS A 142 3.49 10.41 -8.84
CA LYS A 142 4.24 9.54 -7.91
C LYS A 142 3.85 8.07 -8.00
N VAL A 143 2.58 7.77 -8.24
CA VAL A 143 2.10 6.39 -8.36
C VAL A 143 2.49 5.80 -9.70
N ASN A 144 2.19 6.49 -10.80
CA ASN A 144 2.42 5.95 -12.14
C ASN A 144 3.91 5.97 -12.53
N GLU A 145 4.64 7.05 -12.20
CA GLU A 145 6.07 7.16 -12.53
C GLU A 145 6.99 6.63 -11.44
N GLY A 146 6.58 6.70 -10.17
CA GLY A 146 7.42 6.21 -9.07
C GLY A 146 7.71 4.71 -9.14
N VAL A 147 6.82 3.93 -9.77
CA VAL A 147 7.09 2.52 -10.08
C VAL A 147 8.26 2.39 -11.06
N LEU A 148 8.26 3.16 -12.16
CA LEU A 148 9.35 3.16 -13.15
C LEU A 148 10.69 3.60 -12.54
N GLU A 149 10.66 4.62 -11.68
CA GLU A 149 11.84 5.11 -10.97
C GLU A 149 12.45 4.04 -10.04
N ARG A 150 11.60 3.32 -9.29
CA ARG A 150 12.05 2.25 -8.38
C ARG A 150 12.54 1.01 -9.13
N GLU A 151 11.86 0.62 -10.20
CA GLU A 151 12.31 -0.45 -11.11
C GLU A 151 13.72 -0.14 -11.65
N SER A 152 13.95 1.11 -12.08
CA SER A 152 15.25 1.57 -12.58
C SER A 152 16.33 1.56 -11.49
N ALA A 153 16.00 2.00 -10.27
CA ALA A 153 16.93 2.00 -9.14
C ALA A 153 17.37 0.58 -8.73
N LEU A 154 16.45 -0.40 -8.76
CA LEU A 154 16.73 -1.80 -8.47
C LEU A 154 17.61 -2.47 -9.55
N GLN A 155 17.41 -2.10 -10.83
CA GLN A 155 18.29 -2.56 -11.91
C GLN A 155 19.72 -2.03 -11.75
N VAL A 156 19.89 -0.78 -11.32
CA VAL A 156 21.21 -0.19 -11.05
C VAL A 156 21.89 -0.86 -9.85
N SER A 157 21.14 -1.22 -8.79
CA SER A 157 21.72 -1.91 -7.63
C SER A 157 22.14 -3.35 -7.91
N ASN A 158 21.45 -4.05 -8.81
CA ASN A 158 21.80 -5.43 -9.20
C ASN A 158 22.92 -5.53 -10.25
N SER A 159 23.34 -4.39 -10.81
CA SER A 159 24.40 -4.30 -11.83
C SER A 159 25.76 -3.88 -11.25
N ARG A 160 25.87 -3.81 -9.92
CA ARG A 160 27.10 -3.49 -9.17
C ARG A 160 27.48 -4.66 -8.27
#